data_AF-A0A482UV56-F1
#
_entry.id   AF-A0A482UV56-F1
#
_cell.length_a   1.000
_cell.length_b   1.000
_cell.length_c   1.000
_cell.angle_alpha   90.00
_cell.angle_beta   90.00
_cell.angle_gamma   90.00
#
_symmetry.space_group_name_H-M   'P 1'
#
loop_
_entity.id
_entity.type
_entity.pdbx_description
1 polymer ?
#
loop_
_entity_poly.entity_id
_entity_poly.type
_entity_poly.pdbx_seq_one_letter_code
_entity_poly.pdbx_strand_id
1 'polypeptide(L)'
;MPPKMDEADVDRYLSRIGYEGGREPTLENIRQLQLQHNRSVPFENLNRHIGKEIVVDDLAILKTKVLDEKRGGYCFELNHLFFHLLRALGYQVKTHLARYVQSTQQYNPIISTGLTALC
;
A
#
# COMPACT_ATOMS: atom_id res chain seq x y z
N MET A 1 -19.04 -6.10 -5.12
CA MET A 1 -18.10 -5.05 -5.57
C MET A 1 -17.19 -4.78 -4.38
N PRO A 2 -15.85 -4.84 -4.51
CA PRO A 2 -14.99 -4.62 -3.36
C PRO A 2 -15.28 -3.24 -2.76
N PRO A 3 -15.20 -3.09 -1.43
CA PRO A 3 -15.40 -1.79 -0.78
C PRO A 3 -14.46 -0.78 -1.41
N LYS A 4 -15.01 0.37 -1.81
CA LYS A 4 -14.25 1.48 -2.36
C LYS A 4 -13.82 2.41 -1.24
N MET A 5 -12.68 3.06 -1.44
CA MET A 5 -12.24 4.17 -0.63
C MET A 5 -13.08 5.40 -1.00
N ASP A 6 -13.70 6.04 0.00
CA ASP A 6 -14.50 7.26 -0.20
C ASP A 6 -13.65 8.53 -0.08
N GLU A 7 -14.27 9.69 -0.27
CA GLU A 7 -13.56 10.98 -0.22
C GLU A 7 -12.95 11.27 1.15
N ALA A 8 -13.65 10.93 2.24
CA ALA A 8 -13.15 11.12 3.60
C ALA A 8 -11.96 10.21 3.90
N ASP A 9 -11.98 8.96 3.42
CA ASP A 9 -10.84 8.07 3.48
C ASP A 9 -9.65 8.62 2.69
N VAL A 10 -9.89 9.17 1.48
CA VAL A 10 -8.83 9.77 0.66
C VAL A 10 -8.16 10.91 1.42
N ASP A 11 -8.93 11.83 1.99
CA ASP A 11 -8.41 12.94 2.78
C ASP A 11 -7.57 12.43 3.97
N ARG A 12 -8.07 11.42 4.68
CA ARG A 12 -7.34 10.78 5.80
C ARG A 12 -6.02 10.16 5.34
N TYR A 13 -6.00 9.50 4.18
CA TYR A 13 -4.77 8.91 3.64
C TYR A 13 -3.78 10.01 3.24
N LEU A 14 -4.20 11.00 2.45
CA LEU A 14 -3.32 12.08 2.02
C LEU A 14 -2.73 12.83 3.23
N SER A 15 -3.54 13.05 4.27
CA SER A 15 -3.08 13.59 5.55
C SER A 15 -2.09 12.67 6.26
N ARG A 16 -2.38 11.36 6.35
CA ARG A 16 -1.48 10.36 6.96
C ARG A 16 -0.09 10.34 6.32
N ILE A 17 0.00 10.58 5.01
CA ILE A 17 1.27 10.59 4.28
C ILE A 17 1.89 11.99 4.12
N GLY A 18 1.20 13.05 4.56
CA GLY A 18 1.66 14.43 4.38
C GLY A 18 1.73 14.87 2.92
N TYR A 19 0.77 14.45 2.10
CA TYR A 19 0.68 14.83 0.69
C TYR A 19 -0.27 16.02 0.52
N GLU A 20 0.27 17.13 0.00
CA GLU A 20 -0.46 18.39 -0.23
C GLU A 20 -0.55 18.76 -1.72
N GLY A 21 -0.16 17.84 -2.62
CA GLY A 21 -0.17 18.05 -4.07
C GLY A 21 -1.55 17.88 -4.72
N GLY A 22 -1.57 17.93 -6.05
CA GLY A 22 -2.80 17.74 -6.84
C GLY A 22 -3.36 16.33 -6.75
N ARG A 23 -4.67 16.19 -6.93
CA ARG A 23 -5.39 14.90 -6.93
C ARG A 23 -5.59 14.28 -8.31
N GLU A 24 -5.31 15.07 -9.36
CA GLU A 24 -5.47 14.62 -10.74
C GLU A 24 -4.57 13.44 -11.09
N PRO A 25 -5.01 12.50 -11.95
CA PRO A 25 -4.28 11.28 -12.27
C PRO A 25 -3.11 11.53 -13.22
N THR A 26 -2.11 12.28 -12.75
CA THR A 26 -0.90 12.66 -13.50
C THR A 26 0.31 11.88 -13.04
N LEU A 27 1.31 11.82 -13.92
CA LEU A 27 2.61 11.20 -13.62
C LEU A 27 3.37 11.93 -12.50
N GLU A 28 3.21 13.25 -12.39
CA GLU A 28 3.85 14.01 -11.32
C GLU A 28 3.22 13.68 -9.96
N ASN A 29 1.88 13.74 -9.87
CA ASN A 29 1.17 13.47 -8.62
C ASN A 29 1.44 12.05 -8.12
N ILE A 30 1.46 11.02 -8.98
CA ILE A 30 1.70 9.64 -8.53
C ILE A 30 3.13 9.44 -7.98
N ARG A 31 4.14 10.09 -8.58
CA ARG A 31 5.52 10.03 -8.07
C ARG A 31 5.61 10.60 -6.66
N GLN A 32 4.97 11.75 -6.45
CA GLN A 32 4.94 12.38 -5.13
C GLN A 32 4.13 11.56 -4.13
N LEU A 33 2.97 11.03 -4.52
CA LEU A 33 2.17 10.13 -3.67
C LEU A 33 2.97 8.91 -3.23
N GLN A 34 3.66 8.24 -4.16
CA GLN A 34 4.49 7.07 -3.87
C GLN A 34 5.67 7.42 -2.97
N LEU A 35 6.34 8.54 -3.23
CA LEU A 35 7.45 9.02 -2.41
C LEU A 35 6.99 9.30 -0.97
N GLN A 36 5.87 10.00 -0.80
CA GLN A 36 5.35 10.34 0.52
C GLN A 36 4.82 9.12 1.27
N HIS A 37 4.15 8.19 0.59
CA HIS A 37 3.76 6.91 1.17
C HIS A 37 4.98 6.16 1.73
N ASN A 38 6.02 5.96 0.91
CA ASN A 38 7.22 5.23 1.32
C ASN A 38 8.00 5.89 2.46
N ARG A 39 7.94 7.23 2.56
CA ARG A 39 8.59 7.98 3.65
C ARG A 39 7.82 7.93 4.96
N SER A 40 6.50 7.83 4.91
CA SER A 40 5.63 8.00 6.08
C SER A 40 5.02 6.70 6.59
N VAL A 41 4.93 5.66 5.76
CA VAL A 41 4.35 4.36 6.10
C VAL A 41 5.46 3.31 6.11
N PRO A 42 5.87 2.79 7.28
CA PRO A 42 6.97 1.85 7.35
C PRO A 42 6.59 0.50 6.75
N PHE A 43 7.55 -0.18 6.11
CA PHE A 43 7.45 -1.60 5.84
C PHE A 43 7.79 -2.38 7.12
N GLU A 44 6.86 -3.19 7.63
CA GLU A 44 7.00 -3.86 8.93
C GLU A 44 6.26 -5.19 8.97
N ASN A 45 6.67 -6.05 9.92
CA ASN A 45 6.13 -7.40 10.09
C ASN A 45 5.76 -7.74 11.55
N LEU A 46 5.44 -6.73 12.36
CA LEU A 46 5.20 -6.89 13.80
C LEU A 46 4.05 -7.85 14.09
N ASN A 47 2.97 -7.85 13.28
CA ASN A 47 1.86 -8.80 13.44
C ASN A 47 2.35 -10.26 13.39
N ARG A 48 3.27 -10.57 12.47
CA ARG A 48 3.88 -11.91 12.37
C ARG A 48 4.67 -12.26 13.62
N HIS A 49 5.41 -11.31 14.18
CA HIS A 49 6.23 -11.55 15.38
C HIS A 49 5.41 -11.77 16.65
N ILE A 50 4.20 -11.21 16.73
CA ILE A 50 3.30 -11.35 17.88
C ILE A 50 2.18 -12.38 17.65
N GLY A 51 2.27 -13.18 16.58
CA GLY A 51 1.27 -14.21 16.26
C GLY A 51 -0.11 -13.66 15.90
N LYS A 52 -0.21 -12.39 15.51
CA LYS A 52 -1.44 -11.79 14.99
C LYS A 52 -1.60 -12.11 13.51
N GLU A 53 -2.86 -12.25 13.09
CA GLU A 53 -3.23 -12.44 11.70
C GLU A 53 -2.76 -11.27 10.81
N ILE A 54 -2.44 -11.61 9.55
CA ILE A 54 -2.07 -10.65 8.51
C ILE A 54 -3.24 -10.61 7.53
N VAL A 55 -4.04 -9.55 7.60
CA VAL A 55 -5.21 -9.34 6.76
C VAL A 55 -4.81 -8.49 5.56
N VAL A 56 -5.11 -8.95 4.33
CA VAL A 56 -4.61 -8.30 3.09
C VAL A 56 -5.71 -7.84 2.13
N ASP A 57 -6.95 -8.27 2.33
CA ASP A 57 -8.09 -8.05 1.44
C ASP A 57 -9.28 -7.35 2.11
N ASP A 58 -9.18 -7.06 3.40
CA ASP A 58 -10.16 -6.24 4.14
C ASP A 58 -9.69 -4.77 4.21
N LEU A 59 -10.29 -3.92 3.38
CA LEU A 59 -9.95 -2.51 3.32
C LEU A 59 -10.25 -1.77 4.65
N ALA A 60 -11.26 -2.16 5.42
CA ALA A 60 -11.58 -1.49 6.68
C ALA A 60 -10.51 -1.76 7.74
N ILE A 61 -10.04 -3.01 7.83
CA ILE A 61 -8.93 -3.40 8.72
C ILE A 61 -7.63 -2.70 8.30
N LEU A 62 -7.33 -2.68 6.99
CA LEU A 62 -6.13 -2.02 6.46
C LEU A 62 -6.13 -0.50 6.74
N LYS A 63 -7.27 0.16 6.54
CA LYS A 63 -7.42 1.59 6.87
C LYS A 63 -7.19 1.85 8.36
N THR A 64 -7.81 1.05 9.22
CA THR A 64 -7.64 1.18 10.68
C THR A 64 -6.16 1.05 11.05
N LYS A 65 -5.51 -0.01 10.57
CA LYS A 65 -4.10 -0.28 10.87
C LYS A 65 -3.17 0.85 10.38
N VAL A 66 -3.29 1.26 9.12
CA VAL A 66 -2.31 2.18 8.51
C VAL A 66 -2.63 3.64 8.78
N LEU A 67 -3.91 4.02 8.73
CA LEU A 67 -4.35 5.40 8.86
C LEU A 67 -4.57 5.79 10.34
N ASP A 68 -5.24 4.96 11.12
CA ASP A 68 -5.60 5.28 12.51
C ASP A 68 -4.51 4.90 13.51
N GLU A 69 -4.06 3.64 13.49
CA GLU A 69 -2.99 3.16 14.37
C GLU A 69 -1.61 3.65 13.93
N LYS A 70 -1.53 4.32 12.76
CA LYS A 70 -0.31 4.84 12.13
C LYS A 70 0.75 3.77 11.91
N ARG A 71 0.34 2.50 11.79
CA ARG A 71 1.25 1.38 11.56
C ARG A 71 1.58 1.19 10.10
N GLY A 72 2.51 0.28 9.85
CA GLY A 72 2.92 -0.15 8.53
C GLY A 72 2.26 -1.47 8.11
N GLY A 73 2.95 -2.21 7.24
CA GLY A 73 2.61 -3.57 6.91
C GLY A 73 3.57 -4.20 5.90
N TYR A 74 3.23 -5.42 5.49
CA TYR A 74 3.89 -6.09 4.37
C TYR A 74 3.41 -5.56 3.01
N CYS A 75 4.06 -6.02 1.95
CA CYS A 75 3.82 -5.56 0.59
C CYS A 75 2.36 -5.73 0.14
N PHE A 76 1.69 -6.83 0.51
CA PHE A 76 0.28 -7.01 0.16
C PHE A 76 -0.63 -5.99 0.84
N GLU A 77 -0.45 -5.76 2.14
CA GLU A 77 -1.23 -4.78 2.91
C GLU A 77 -1.08 -3.37 2.35
N LEU A 78 0.17 -2.94 2.15
CA LEU A 78 0.50 -1.59 1.71
C LEU A 78 0.09 -1.34 0.26
N ASN A 79 0.37 -2.28 -0.65
CA ASN A 79 0.00 -2.11 -2.06
C ASN A 79 -1.51 -2.26 -2.28
N HIS A 80 -2.22 -3.09 -1.51
CA HIS A 80 -3.67 -3.16 -1.61
C HIS A 80 -4.31 -1.83 -1.18
N LEU A 81 -3.84 -1.26 -0.06
CA LEU A 81 -4.33 0.02 0.42
C LEU A 81 -3.98 1.17 -0.55
N PHE A 82 -2.75 1.22 -1.07
CA PHE A 82 -2.32 2.22 -2.06
C PHE A 82 -3.06 2.06 -3.40
N PHE A 83 -3.35 0.83 -3.84
CA PHE A 83 -4.16 0.57 -5.03
C PHE A 83 -5.55 1.23 -4.92
N HIS A 84 -6.23 1.11 -3.78
CA HIS A 84 -7.53 1.73 -3.57
C HIS A 84 -7.46 3.26 -3.55
N LEU A 85 -6.41 3.84 -2.97
CA LEU A 85 -6.16 5.27 -3.06
C LEU A 85 -6.03 5.73 -4.52
N LEU A 86 -5.18 5.07 -5.32
CA LEU A 86 -4.99 5.43 -6.73
C LEU A 86 -6.27 5.28 -7.54
N ARG A 87 -7.05 4.22 -7.30
CA ARG A 87 -8.37 4.04 -7.94
C ARG A 87 -9.35 5.15 -7.57
N ALA A 88 -9.38 5.58 -6.31
CA ALA A 88 -10.25 6.66 -5.85
C ALA A 88 -9.85 8.02 -6.45
N LEU A 89 -8.56 8.25 -6.68
CA LEU A 89 -8.02 9.42 -7.38
C LEU A 89 -8.18 9.36 -8.92
N GLY A 90 -8.86 8.33 -9.45
CA GLY A 90 -9.16 8.23 -10.87
C GLY A 90 -8.07 7.60 -11.74
N TYR A 91 -6.98 7.07 -11.14
CA TYR A 91 -5.98 6.33 -11.90
C TYR A 91 -6.54 4.99 -12.42
N GLN A 92 -6.09 4.63 -13.62
CA GLN A 92 -6.17 3.25 -14.08
C GLN A 92 -4.97 2.50 -13.49
N VAL A 93 -5.23 1.48 -12.69
CA VAL A 93 -4.19 0.70 -12.01
C VAL A 93 -4.49 -0.78 -12.07
N LYS A 94 -3.43 -1.59 -12.14
CA LYS A 94 -3.49 -3.05 -12.13
C LYS A 94 -2.55 -3.60 -11.08
N THR A 95 -2.94 -4.73 -10.51
CA THR A 95 -2.13 -5.50 -9.56
C THR A 95 -1.28 -6.51 -10.29
N HIS A 96 0.00 -6.56 -9.96
CA HIS A 96 0.96 -7.52 -10.49
C HIS A 96 1.63 -8.30 -9.36
N LEU A 97 1.97 -9.56 -9.61
CA LEU A 97 2.79 -10.36 -8.72
C LEU A 97 4.24 -10.35 -9.20
N ALA A 98 5.18 -10.22 -8.27
CA ALA A 98 6.61 -10.21 -8.54
C ALA A 98 7.32 -11.23 -7.65
N ARG A 99 8.42 -11.79 -8.15
CA ARG A 99 9.34 -12.62 -7.37
C ARG A 99 10.44 -11.73 -6.82
N TYR A 100 10.63 -11.75 -5.51
CA TYR A 100 11.81 -11.14 -4.91
C TYR A 100 13.06 -12.00 -5.20
N VAL A 101 14.11 -11.36 -5.73
CA VAL A 101 15.39 -12.00 -6.06
C VAL A 101 16.47 -11.28 -5.26
N GLN A 102 17.12 -12.00 -4.34
CA GLN A 102 18.33 -11.50 -3.67
C GLN A 102 19.54 -11.77 -4.55
N SER A 103 20.48 -10.82 -4.59
CA SER A 103 21.72 -10.93 -5.36
C SER A 103 22.68 -12.02 -4.84
N THR A 104 22.48 -12.49 -3.60
CA THR A 104 23.23 -13.62 -3.05
C THR A 104 22.74 -14.91 -3.68
N GLN A 105 23.66 -15.69 -4.21
CA GLN A 105 23.49 -16.91 -5.02
C GLN A 105 22.89 -18.12 -4.25
N GLN A 106 22.06 -17.87 -3.24
CA GLN A 106 21.37 -18.91 -2.49
C GLN A 106 19.96 -19.05 -3.03
N TYR A 107 19.65 -20.25 -3.55
CA TYR A 107 18.31 -20.62 -3.94
C TYR A 107 17.38 -20.51 -2.73
N ASN A 108 16.59 -19.45 -2.67
CA ASN A 108 15.43 -19.39 -1.80
C ASN A 108 14.25 -19.97 -2.59
N PRO A 109 13.57 -21.03 -2.11
CA PRO A 109 12.31 -21.45 -2.69
C PRO A 109 11.32 -20.27 -2.65
N ILE A 110 10.23 -20.36 -3.41
CA ILE A 110 9.23 -19.27 -3.53
C ILE A 110 8.65 -18.95 -2.15
N ILE A 111 9.25 -18.01 -1.42
CA ILE A 111 8.80 -17.61 -0.08
C ILE A 111 8.26 -16.16 -0.10
N SER A 112 8.56 -15.36 -1.13
CA SER A 112 8.03 -14.00 -1.24
C SER A 112 7.56 -13.67 -2.65
N THR A 113 6.23 -13.60 -2.77
CA THR A 113 5.52 -12.95 -3.85
C THR A 113 5.25 -11.51 -3.41
N GLY A 114 5.75 -10.50 -4.13
CA GLY A 114 5.39 -9.10 -3.90
C GLY A 114 4.20 -8.71 -4.77
N LEU A 115 3.27 -7.93 -4.24
CA LEU A 115 2.27 -7.22 -5.06
C LEU A 115 2.88 -5.89 -5.50
N THR A 116 2.80 -5.55 -6.77
CA THR A 116 3.11 -4.21 -7.28
C THR A 116 1.87 -3.66 -7.95
N ALA A 117 1.41 -2.48 -7.54
CA ALA A 117 0.45 -1.71 -8.33
C ALA A 117 1.23 -0.93 -9.41
N LEU A 118 0.96 -1.21 -10.68
CA LEU A 118 1.47 -0.42 -11.80
C LEU A 118 0.30 0.29 -12.49
N CYS A 119 0.55 1.52 -12.94
CA CYS A 119 -0.31 2.26 -13.86
C CYS A 119 -0.26 1.64 -15.26
#